data_AF-A0A1S6INV3-F1
#
_entry.id   AF-A0A1S6INV3-F1
#
_cell.length_a   1.000
_cell.length_b   1.000
_cell.length_c   1.000
_cell.angle_alpha   90.00
_cell.angle_beta   90.00
_cell.angle_gamma   90.00
#
_symmetry.space_group_name_H-M   'P 1'
#
loop_
_entity.id
_entity.type
_entity.pdbx_description
1 polymer ?
#
loop_
_entity_poly.entity_id
_entity_poly.type
_entity_poly.pdbx_seq_one_letter_code
_entity_poly.pdbx_strand_id
1 'polypeptide(L)'
;MVKSETGGVIVLFGVTGDLSSRMLLPALHQLYQRGLLSEKFALLGAARSELTDEEFQTYVKESVENGTNFEKLNEDFLDHCRYIKTDNTKFEDLKEMRKKIQSF
;
A
#
# COMPACT_ATOMS: atom_id res chain seq x y z
N MET A 1 19.75 1.09 23.70
CA MET A 1 20.06 0.30 22.50
C MET A 1 18.97 0.58 21.49
N VAL A 2 19.21 1.46 20.51
CA VAL A 2 18.23 1.78 19.47
C VAL A 2 18.18 0.57 18.54
N LYS A 3 17.04 -0.13 18.45
CA LYS A 3 16.84 -1.15 17.42
C LYS A 3 17.03 -0.46 16.07
N SER A 4 17.92 -0.99 15.23
CA SER A 4 17.98 -0.59 13.82
C SER A 4 16.61 -0.90 13.21
N GLU A 5 15.83 0.14 12.92
CA GLU A 5 14.56 -0.03 12.22
C GLU A 5 14.85 -0.51 10.81
N THR A 6 14.58 -1.79 10.58
CA THR A 6 14.60 -2.39 9.25
C THR A 6 13.34 -1.92 8.52
N GLY A 7 13.52 -1.18 7.44
CA GLY A 7 12.44 -0.80 6.53
C GLY A 7 12.07 -1.93 5.58
N GLY A 8 10.94 -1.82 4.89
CA GLY A 8 10.48 -2.84 3.96
C GLY A 8 9.36 -2.38 3.05
N VAL A 9 9.24 -3.04 1.91
CA VAL A 9 8.19 -2.78 0.93
C VAL A 9 7.18 -3.92 0.98
N ILE A 10 5.92 -3.59 1.27
CA ILE A 10 4.80 -4.52 1.19
C ILE A 10 4.20 -4.37 -0.21
N VAL A 11 4.27 -5.41 -1.02
CA VAL A 11 3.63 -5.44 -2.33
C VAL A 11 2.28 -6.13 -2.22
N LEU A 12 1.20 -5.42 -2.51
CA LEU A 12 -0.15 -5.95 -2.46
C LEU A 12 -0.68 -6.17 -3.88
N PHE A 13 -0.64 -7.41 -4.34
CA PHE A 13 -1.20 -7.81 -5.63
C PHE A 13 -2.71 -7.90 -5.58
N GLY A 14 -3.40 -7.40 -6.62
CA GLY A 14 -4.85 -7.32 -6.62
C GLY A 14 -5.36 -6.27 -5.64
N VAL A 15 -4.62 -5.17 -5.46
CA VAL A 15 -4.97 -4.12 -4.50
C VAL A 15 -6.33 -3.48 -4.78
N THR A 16 -6.81 -3.50 -6.03
CA THR A 16 -8.12 -2.96 -6.43
C THR A 16 -9.27 -3.97 -6.24
N GLY A 17 -9.00 -5.16 -5.70
CA GLY A 17 -10.01 -6.20 -5.46
C GLY A 17 -10.78 -6.01 -4.14
N ASP A 18 -11.94 -6.66 -4.03
CA ASP A 18 -12.89 -6.53 -2.92
C ASP A 18 -12.25 -6.83 -1.54
N LEU A 19 -11.45 -7.90 -1.45
CA LEU A 19 -10.77 -8.26 -0.21
C LEU A 19 -9.78 -7.17 0.23
N SER A 20 -9.09 -6.56 -0.73
CA SER A 20 -8.08 -5.53 -0.48
C SER A 20 -8.73 -4.27 0.09
N SER A 21 -9.77 -3.74 -0.56
CA SER A 21 -10.47 -2.54 -0.09
C SER A 21 -11.18 -2.75 1.24
N ARG A 22 -11.83 -3.91 1.44
CA ARG A 22 -12.69 -4.12 2.61
C ARG A 22 -11.93 -4.59 3.85
N MET A 23 -10.78 -5.23 3.69
CA MET A 23 -10.06 -5.84 4.82
C MET A 23 -8.59 -5.42 4.87
N LEU A 24 -7.82 -5.59 3.80
CA LEU A 24 -6.36 -5.46 3.87
C LEU A 24 -5.91 -4.00 4.01
N LEU A 25 -6.46 -3.07 3.23
CA LEU A 25 -6.13 -1.65 3.32
C LEU A 25 -6.53 -1.05 4.68
N PRO A 26 -7.76 -1.28 5.20
CA PRO A 26 -8.11 -0.89 6.58
C PRO A 26 -7.20 -1.50 7.64
N ALA A 27 -6.85 -2.79 7.52
CA ALA A 27 -5.99 -3.46 8.50
C ALA A 27 -4.56 -2.90 8.52
N LEU A 28 -3.99 -2.60 7.34
CA LEU A 28 -2.67 -1.98 7.25
C LEU A 28 -2.65 -0.57 7.86
N HIS A 29 -3.69 0.23 7.60
CA HIS A 29 -3.85 1.54 8.25
C HIS A 29 -3.97 1.41 9.78
N GLN A 30 -4.73 0.44 10.29
CA GLN A 30 -4.83 0.19 11.74
C GLN A 30 -3.49 -0.24 12.36
N LEU A 31 -2.70 -1.07 11.66
CA LEU A 31 -1.36 -1.44 12.12
C LEU A 31 -0.43 -0.21 12.18
N TYR A 32 -0.49 0.65 11.16
CA TYR A 32 0.24 1.92 11.14
C TYR A 32 -0.16 2.83 12.32
N GLN A 33 -1.46 3.05 12.53
CA GLN A 33 -1.98 3.89 13.61
C GLN A 33 -1.59 3.38 15.02
N ARG A 34 -1.36 2.07 15.17
CA ARG A 34 -0.92 1.45 16.44
C ARG A 34 0.60 1.43 16.62
N GLY A 35 1.37 1.98 15.67
CA GLY A 35 2.84 1.93 15.70
C GLY A 35 3.40 0.52 15.56
N LEU A 36 2.64 -0.38 14.89
CA LEU A 36 3.04 -1.77 14.66
C LEU A 36 3.69 -1.99 13.29
N LEU A 37 3.68 -0.95 12.44
CA LEU A 37 4.49 -0.89 11.22
C LEU A 37 5.71 0.01 11.48
N SER A 38 6.82 -0.34 10.85
CA SER A 38 8.03 0.50 10.83
C SER A 38 7.73 1.82 10.15
N GLU A 39 8.25 2.94 10.66
CA GLU A 39 8.17 4.25 9.99
C GLU A 39 8.83 4.24 8.59
N LYS A 40 9.69 3.26 8.33
CA LYS A 40 10.40 3.09 7.04
C LYS A 40 9.76 2.03 6.14
N PHE A 41 8.44 1.99 6.08
CA PHE A 41 7.72 1.09 5.18
C PHE A 41 7.20 1.80 3.92
N ALA A 42 6.97 1.03 2.87
CA ALA A 42 6.18 1.46 1.71
C ALA A 42 5.14 0.39 1.37
N LEU A 43 3.94 0.82 0.98
CA LEU A 43 2.89 -0.03 0.42
C LEU A 43 2.85 0.17 -1.09
N LEU A 44 3.27 -0.83 -1.84
CA LEU A 44 3.15 -0.86 -3.30
C LEU A 44 1.91 -1.66 -3.71
N GLY A 45 0.84 -0.98 -4.06
CA GLY A 45 -0.33 -1.58 -4.69
C GLY A 45 -0.03 -1.99 -6.13
N ALA A 46 -0.35 -3.23 -6.50
CA ALA A 46 -0.15 -3.76 -7.85
C ALA A 46 -1.44 -4.37 -8.40
N ALA A 47 -1.96 -3.82 -9.49
CA ALA A 47 -3.14 -4.37 -10.16
C ALA A 47 -3.19 -3.99 -11.64
N ARG A 48 -4.16 -4.56 -12.38
CA ARG A 48 -4.34 -4.30 -13.82
C ARG A 48 -5.02 -2.96 -14.11
N SER A 49 -5.71 -2.40 -13.12
CA SER A 49 -6.37 -1.10 -13.21
C SER A 49 -5.34 -0.01 -13.50
N GLU A 50 -5.76 1.01 -14.24
CA GLU A 50 -4.93 2.15 -14.57
C GLU A 50 -5.21 3.25 -13.55
N LEU A 51 -4.28 3.43 -12.61
CA LEU A 51 -4.33 4.43 -11.56
C LEU A 51 -2.98 5.13 -11.48
N THR A 52 -2.98 6.43 -11.20
CA THR A 52 -1.80 7.15 -10.72
C THR A 52 -1.55 6.88 -9.23
N ASP A 53 -0.41 7.35 -8.70
CA ASP A 53 -0.14 7.25 -7.27
C ASP A 53 -1.18 8.07 -6.47
N GLU A 54 -1.62 9.23 -6.98
CA GLU A 54 -2.62 10.10 -6.34
C GLU A 54 -4.03 9.48 -6.37
N GLU A 55 -4.42 8.89 -7.50
CA GLU A 55 -5.69 8.16 -7.62
C GLU A 55 -5.69 6.94 -6.69
N PHE A 56 -4.54 6.26 -6.56
CA PHE A 56 -4.39 5.16 -5.63
C PHE A 56 -4.47 5.61 -4.16
N GLN A 57 -3.84 6.73 -3.79
CA GLN A 57 -3.97 7.29 -2.45
C GLN A 57 -5.43 7.64 -2.12
N THR A 58 -6.16 8.21 -3.08
CA THR A 58 -7.60 8.48 -2.95
C THR A 58 -8.38 7.17 -2.73
N TYR A 59 -8.10 6.14 -3.52
CA TYR A 59 -8.70 4.81 -3.36
C TYR A 59 -8.40 4.17 -2.00
N VAL A 60 -7.16 4.29 -1.50
CA VAL A 60 -6.77 3.79 -0.17
C VAL A 60 -7.51 4.54 0.91
N LYS A 61 -7.60 5.88 0.82
CA LYS A 61 -8.36 6.71 1.76
C LYS A 61 -9.82 6.25 1.84
N GLU A 62 -10.50 6.14 0.70
CA GLU A 62 -11.89 5.67 0.65
C GLU A 62 -12.04 4.25 1.22
N SER A 63 -11.09 3.35 0.92
CA SER A 63 -11.10 1.98 1.44
C SER A 63 -10.97 1.95 2.97
N VAL A 64 -10.07 2.76 3.52
CA VAL A 64 -9.85 2.89 4.97
C VAL A 64 -11.07 3.49 5.66
N GLU A 65 -11.64 4.56 5.11
CA GLU A 65 -12.84 5.24 5.65
C GLU A 65 -14.07 4.33 5.67
N ASN A 66 -14.20 3.44 4.68
CA ASN A 66 -15.27 2.44 4.62
C ASN A 66 -14.96 1.14 5.39
N GLY A 67 -13.77 1.03 5.98
CA GLY A 67 -13.31 -0.14 6.71
C GLY A 67 -14.02 -0.34 8.05
N THR A 68 -14.08 -1.58 8.52
CA THR A 68 -14.59 -1.88 9.86
C THR A 68 -13.69 -1.26 10.94
N ASN A 69 -14.29 -0.66 11.96
CA ASN A 69 -13.58 0.04 13.06
C ASN A 69 -12.77 1.27 12.59
N PHE A 70 -13.20 1.94 11.51
CA PHE A 70 -12.67 3.25 11.17
C PHE A 70 -13.03 4.26 12.27
N GLU A 71 -12.02 4.92 12.83
CA GLU A 71 -12.19 6.02 13.79
C GLU A 71 -11.79 7.36 13.17
N LYS A 72 -10.59 7.39 12.58
CA LYS A 72 -10.05 8.55 11.87
C LYS A 72 -8.96 8.10 10.89
N LEU A 73 -8.79 8.86 9.82
CA LEU A 73 -7.67 8.69 8.92
C LEU A 73 -6.39 9.24 9.57
N ASN A 74 -5.27 8.57 9.33
CA ASN A 74 -3.94 9.12 9.55
C ASN A 74 -3.39 9.44 8.16
N GLU A 75 -3.33 10.71 7.78
CA GLU A 75 -2.99 11.11 6.41
C GLU A 75 -1.55 10.73 6.04
N ASP A 76 -0.63 10.71 7.01
CA ASP A 76 0.76 10.28 6.80
C ASP A 76 0.83 8.85 6.26
N PHE A 77 -0.16 7.99 6.55
CA PHE A 77 -0.25 6.64 5.98
C PHE A 77 -0.29 6.66 4.44
N LEU A 78 -0.94 7.66 3.84
CA LEU A 78 -1.08 7.78 2.39
C LEU A 78 0.26 8.10 1.72
N ASP A 79 1.19 8.75 2.42
CA ASP A 79 2.52 9.06 1.92
C ASP A 79 3.37 7.80 1.72
N HIS A 80 3.03 6.70 2.40
CA HIS A 80 3.63 5.38 2.19
C HIS A 80 3.03 4.61 1.01
N CYS A 81 1.89 5.07 0.46
CA CYS A 81 1.13 4.35 -0.56
C CYS A 81 1.60 4.74 -1.96
N ARG A 82 1.94 3.75 -2.77
CA ARG A 82 2.40 3.89 -4.16
C ARG A 82 1.74 2.80 -5.00
N TYR A 83 1.59 3.04 -6.31
CA TYR A 83 0.88 2.15 -7.21
C TYR A 83 1.72 1.74 -8.42
N ILE A 84 1.50 0.53 -8.92
CA ILE A 84 2.01 0.13 -10.22
C ILE A 84 0.96 -0.69 -10.97
N LYS A 85 0.71 -0.30 -12.22
CA LYS A 85 -0.07 -1.12 -13.14
C LYS A 85 0.78 -2.35 -13.50
N THR A 86 0.26 -3.53 -13.21
CA THR A 86 0.99 -4.79 -13.43
C THR A 86 0.04 -5.92 -13.79
N ASP A 87 0.39 -6.65 -14.84
CA ASP A 87 -0.05 -8.01 -15.11
C ASP A 87 0.99 -8.99 -14.59
N ASN A 88 0.69 -9.69 -13.49
CA ASN A 88 1.63 -10.59 -12.82
C ASN A 88 2.03 -11.81 -13.66
N THR A 89 1.38 -12.04 -14.80
CA THR A 89 1.74 -13.10 -15.75
C THR A 89 2.80 -12.64 -16.75
N LYS A 90 3.11 -11.34 -16.81
CA LYS A 90 4.09 -10.76 -17.73
C LYS A 90 5.40 -10.48 -17.01
N PHE A 91 6.47 -11.10 -17.49
CA PHE A 91 7.80 -10.91 -16.92
C PHE A 91 8.31 -9.46 -17.01
N GLU A 92 7.92 -8.71 -18.06
CA GLU A 92 8.34 -7.32 -18.22
C GLU A 92 7.73 -6.40 -17.16
N ASP A 93 6.45 -6.57 -16.85
CA ASP A 93 5.76 -5.84 -15.77
C ASP A 93 6.44 -6.11 -14.40
N LEU A 94 6.91 -7.33 -14.16
CA LEU A 94 7.66 -7.66 -12.94
C LEU A 94 9.05 -7.00 -12.89
N LYS A 95 9.71 -6.77 -14.03
CA LYS A 95 10.96 -6.00 -14.07
C LYS A 95 10.73 -4.54 -13.74
N GLU A 96 9.67 -3.93 -14.29
CA GLU A 96 9.31 -2.55 -13.98
C GLU A 96 8.94 -2.40 -12.50
N MET A 97 8.21 -3.37 -11.92
CA MET A 97 7.96 -3.44 -10.49
C MET A 97 9.24 -3.47 -9.68
N ARG A 98 10.23 -4.30 -10.05
CA ARG A 98 11.53 -4.33 -9.38
C ARG A 98 12.22 -2.96 -9.41
N LYS A 99 12.19 -2.26 -10.55
CA LYS A 99 12.77 -0.91 -10.65
C LYS A 99 12.05 0.08 -9.71
N LYS A 100 10.71 0.04 -9.65
CA LYS A 100 9.95 0.88 -8.72
C LYS A 100 10.28 0.56 -7.26
N ILE A 101 10.38 -0.72 -6.89
CA ILE A 101 10.79 -1.14 -5.53
C ILE A 101 12.18 -0.60 -5.16
N GLN A 102 13.12 -0.56 -6.11
CA GLN A 102 14.48 -0.05 -5.90
C GLN A 102 14.56 1.49 -5.81
N SER A 103 13.48 2.21 -6.12
CA SER A 103 13.41 3.67 -6.06
C SER A 103 12.87 4.23 -4.75
N PHE A 104 12.39 3.35 -3.85
CA PHE A 104 12.03 3.70 -2.47
C PHE A 104 13.28 3.87 -1.61
#